data_AF-A0A8T2V8P8-F1
#
_entry.id   AF-A0A8T2V8P8-F1
#
_cell.length_a   1.000
_cell.length_b   1.000
_cell.length_c   1.000
_cell.angle_alpha   90.00
_cell.angle_beta   90.00
_cell.angle_gamma   90.00
#
_symmetry.space_group_name_H-M   'P 1'
#
loop_
_entity.id
_entity.type
_entity.pdbx_description
1 polymer ?
#
loop_
_entity_poly.entity_id
_entity_poly.type
_entity_poly.pdbx_seq_one_letter_code
_entity_poly.pdbx_strand_id
1 'polypeptide(L)'
;MALSSSLLNRNGWDVECARLPIAASAADIRRRTGKQSIRIHPRCDAAPSSSPAASESFDTKSFRRDLRNNELYNRQGFGYKQEMLEIMQQEYTSDIIKTLKENNNEYTWGDVTVKLAESYGFCWGVERAVQIAYEARKQFPSEKIWITNEIIHNPTVNERLTEMKVDLIPVEEKGKNFNVVEKGDVVILPAFGAALDEMRTLAEKQVQIVDTTCPWVSKVWNTVETHKKSTCTSVIHGKYAHEETVATSSFAGTYIIVKNIKEATYVCDYILGGNLDGSSGTKEEFLEVGNKFKYAISAGFDPDVDLVKVGIANQTTMLKGETEEIGKLFEKTVMTKYGIQNINNHFMSFNTICDATQERQDAMYDLVKQEPDLILVVGGWNSSNTSHLQEIAELKGIPSYWIDSEKRIGPGNKIAYKLSHGEYVEKDNWLPAGPITLGITSGASTPDKVVEDVLNRVFNMKQEEALVLA
;
A
#
# COMPACT_ATOMS: atom_id res chain seq x y z
N MET A 1 -4.92 -10.76 60.02
CA MET A 1 -3.97 -11.16 58.96
C MET A 1 -4.48 -12.44 58.30
N ALA A 2 -4.67 -12.38 56.99
CA ALA A 2 -4.82 -13.47 56.00
C ALA A 2 -5.84 -14.62 56.22
N LEU A 3 -6.96 -14.52 55.49
CA LEU A 3 -7.77 -15.59 54.85
C LEU A 3 -7.19 -15.78 53.41
N SER A 4 -7.34 -16.84 52.61
CA SER A 4 -8.11 -18.10 52.50
C SER A 4 -7.24 -19.08 51.67
N SER A 5 -7.22 -20.41 51.75
CA SER A 5 -8.21 -21.51 51.61
C SER A 5 -8.86 -21.71 50.22
N SER A 6 -8.42 -22.79 49.55
CA SER A 6 -9.23 -23.86 48.89
C SER A 6 -9.97 -23.52 47.57
N LEU A 7 -10.19 -24.38 46.54
CA LEU A 7 -10.30 -25.84 46.40
C LEU A 7 -10.24 -26.24 44.89
N LEU A 8 -9.69 -27.43 44.63
CA LEU A 8 -9.95 -28.48 43.59
C LEU A 8 -11.02 -28.26 42.50
N ASN A 9 -10.75 -28.71 41.25
CA ASN A 9 -11.21 -30.02 40.73
C ASN A 9 -10.64 -30.40 39.33
N ARG A 10 -10.62 -31.72 39.05
CA ARG A 10 -10.16 -32.42 37.85
C ARG A 10 -11.19 -32.44 36.70
N ASN A 11 -10.73 -32.55 35.45
CA ASN A 11 -11.03 -33.64 34.48
C ASN A 11 -10.65 -33.24 33.05
N GLY A 12 -9.93 -34.10 32.34
CA GLY A 12 -9.66 -34.01 30.90
C GLY A 12 -10.70 -34.77 30.08
N TRP A 13 -10.89 -34.33 28.83
CA TRP A 13 -11.55 -35.10 27.76
C TRP A 13 -10.88 -34.78 26.41
N ASP A 14 -10.53 -35.86 25.74
CA ASP A 14 -10.10 -35.98 24.35
C ASP A 14 -11.17 -35.47 23.36
N VAL A 15 -10.74 -34.99 22.19
CA VAL A 15 -11.57 -35.03 20.99
C VAL A 15 -10.75 -35.61 19.83
N GLU A 16 -11.08 -36.86 19.51
CA GLU A 16 -10.60 -37.61 18.35
C GLU A 16 -10.95 -36.94 17.03
N CYS A 17 -9.98 -37.04 16.11
CA CYS A 17 -10.06 -36.65 14.72
C CYS A 17 -10.90 -37.69 13.95
N ALA A 18 -12.14 -37.35 13.60
CA ALA A 18 -12.98 -38.20 12.77
C ALA A 18 -12.56 -38.12 11.29
N ARG A 19 -12.13 -39.26 10.74
CA ARG A 19 -12.00 -39.52 9.29
C ARG A 19 -13.24 -40.26 8.79
N LEU A 20 -13.51 -40.08 7.49
CA LEU A 20 -14.24 -40.91 6.49
C LEU A 20 -15.53 -40.24 5.94
N PRO A 21 -15.99 -40.57 4.70
CA PRO A 21 -15.27 -41.01 3.49
C PRO A 21 -15.70 -40.26 2.21
N ILE A 22 -14.97 -40.55 1.12
CA ILE A 22 -15.25 -40.16 -0.27
C ILE A 22 -16.53 -40.82 -0.79
N ALA A 23 -17.41 -40.06 -1.44
CA ALA A 23 -18.38 -40.57 -2.40
C ALA A 23 -18.61 -39.56 -3.53
N ALA A 24 -18.49 -40.05 -4.76
CA ALA A 24 -18.78 -39.34 -6.00
C ALA A 24 -20.22 -39.63 -6.46
N SER A 25 -20.91 -38.65 -7.06
CA SER A 25 -21.79 -38.85 -8.23
C SER A 25 -22.37 -37.51 -8.72
N ALA A 26 -22.40 -37.37 -10.04
CA ALA A 26 -22.75 -36.18 -10.82
C ALA A 26 -24.26 -35.92 -10.97
N ALA A 27 -24.63 -34.67 -11.22
CA ALA A 27 -25.64 -34.28 -12.21
C ALA A 27 -25.57 -32.78 -12.53
N ASP A 28 -25.53 -32.48 -13.83
CA ASP A 28 -25.52 -31.18 -14.49
C ASP A 28 -26.59 -30.18 -14.01
N ILE A 29 -26.22 -28.90 -13.92
CA ILE A 29 -26.96 -27.77 -14.50
C ILE A 29 -25.94 -26.68 -14.87
N ARG A 30 -25.82 -26.44 -16.19
CA ARG A 30 -25.05 -25.33 -16.79
C ARG A 30 -25.76 -24.00 -16.52
N ARG A 31 -25.03 -23.00 -16.03
CA ARG A 31 -25.21 -21.58 -16.41
C ARG A 31 -23.92 -20.78 -16.22
N ARG A 32 -23.60 -20.02 -17.26
CA ARG A 32 -22.38 -19.25 -17.52
C ARG A 32 -22.16 -18.14 -16.49
N THR A 33 -20.95 -18.04 -15.94
CA THR A 33 -20.13 -16.82 -15.75
C THR A 33 -18.79 -17.22 -15.12
N GLY A 34 -17.74 -17.34 -15.93
CA GLY A 34 -16.39 -17.66 -15.43
C GLY A 34 -15.48 -16.43 -15.48
N LYS A 35 -15.36 -15.71 -14.35
CA LYS A 35 -14.13 -14.96 -14.02
C LYS A 35 -13.22 -15.95 -13.28
N GLN A 36 -12.24 -16.50 -13.97
CA GLN A 36 -11.19 -17.31 -13.33
C GLN A 36 -10.20 -16.37 -12.64
N SER A 37 -10.05 -16.51 -11.34
CA SER A 37 -8.90 -16.00 -10.60
C SER A 37 -7.66 -16.78 -11.04
N ILE A 38 -6.81 -16.17 -11.86
CA ILE A 38 -5.52 -16.75 -12.25
C ILE A 38 -4.57 -16.60 -11.06
N ARG A 39 -4.25 -17.70 -10.38
CA ARG A 39 -3.13 -17.78 -9.44
C ARG A 39 -1.84 -17.77 -10.27
N ILE A 40 -1.08 -16.69 -10.15
CA ILE A 40 0.22 -16.51 -10.81
C ILE A 40 1.27 -17.30 -10.03
N HIS A 41 1.83 -18.33 -10.64
CA HIS A 41 3.08 -18.98 -10.22
C HIS A 41 4.17 -18.65 -11.24
N PRO A 42 5.29 -18.01 -10.87
CA PRO A 42 6.43 -17.92 -11.75
C PRO A 42 7.29 -19.18 -11.60
N ARG A 43 7.27 -20.05 -12.62
CA ARG A 43 8.33 -21.03 -12.87
C ARG A 43 9.14 -20.54 -14.07
N CYS A 44 10.37 -20.13 -13.84
CA CYS A 44 11.36 -19.88 -14.88
C CYS A 44 12.62 -20.67 -14.54
N ASP A 45 12.76 -21.84 -15.14
CA ASP A 45 14.05 -22.49 -15.33
C ASP A 45 14.63 -21.97 -16.65
N ALA A 46 15.59 -21.06 -16.56
CA ALA A 46 16.50 -20.75 -17.65
C ALA A 46 17.88 -20.49 -17.05
N ALA A 47 18.78 -21.46 -17.20
CA ALA A 47 20.18 -21.33 -16.79
C ALA A 47 20.87 -20.25 -17.66
N PRO A 48 21.67 -19.34 -17.07
CA PRO A 48 22.50 -18.44 -17.87
C PRO A 48 23.77 -19.15 -18.32
N SER A 49 23.99 -19.16 -19.63
CA SER A 49 25.24 -19.56 -20.26
C SER A 49 26.37 -18.60 -19.91
N SER A 50 27.48 -19.17 -19.42
CA SER A 50 28.88 -18.68 -19.40
C SER A 50 29.13 -17.17 -19.39
N SER A 51 29.67 -16.70 -18.27
CA SER A 51 30.20 -15.35 -18.01
C SER A 51 31.19 -14.84 -19.06
N PRO A 52 31.19 -13.52 -19.26
CA PRO A 52 32.44 -12.78 -19.32
C PRO A 52 32.46 -11.62 -18.33
N ALA A 53 33.61 -11.42 -17.70
CA ALA A 53 34.16 -10.22 -17.05
C ALA A 53 33.23 -9.33 -16.19
N ALA A 54 33.66 -9.07 -14.95
CA ALA A 54 33.07 -8.14 -14.00
C ALA A 54 32.40 -6.93 -14.67
N SER A 55 31.06 -6.93 -14.72
CA SER A 55 30.30 -5.80 -15.22
C SER A 55 30.51 -4.63 -14.28
N GLU A 56 30.99 -3.50 -14.80
CA GLU A 56 30.95 -2.22 -14.09
C GLU A 56 29.56 -2.05 -13.46
N SER A 57 29.52 -1.86 -12.15
CA SER A 57 28.25 -1.72 -11.42
C SER A 57 27.48 -0.54 -12.01
N PHE A 58 26.29 -0.79 -12.57
CA PHE A 58 25.45 0.25 -13.15
C PHE A 58 25.21 1.40 -12.16
N ASP A 59 25.66 2.61 -12.53
CA ASP A 59 25.47 3.82 -11.74
C ASP A 59 24.06 4.38 -11.94
N THR A 60 23.15 3.92 -11.07
CA THR A 60 21.75 4.34 -11.01
C THR A 60 21.60 5.85 -10.85
N LYS A 61 22.53 6.50 -10.14
CA LYS A 61 22.46 7.94 -9.88
C LYS A 61 22.84 8.75 -11.12
N SER A 62 23.87 8.32 -11.88
CA SER A 62 24.19 8.97 -13.15
C SER A 62 23.04 8.78 -14.13
N PHE A 63 22.54 7.56 -14.30
CA PHE A 63 21.40 7.30 -15.20
C PHE A 63 20.20 8.21 -14.90
N ARG A 64 19.79 8.34 -13.63
CA ARG A 64 18.67 9.22 -13.27
C ARG A 64 18.96 10.69 -13.55
N ARG A 65 20.19 11.14 -13.32
CA ARG A 65 20.59 12.51 -13.65
C ARG A 65 20.50 12.75 -15.17
N ASP A 66 21.00 11.82 -15.95
CA ASP A 66 21.03 11.92 -17.41
C ASP A 66 19.60 11.85 -17.97
N LEU A 67 18.77 10.96 -17.43
CA LEU A 67 17.33 10.89 -17.74
C LEU A 67 16.62 12.22 -17.43
N ARG A 68 16.87 12.81 -16.26
CA ARG A 68 16.26 14.09 -15.86
C ARG A 68 16.68 15.28 -16.71
N ASN A 69 17.84 15.20 -17.34
CA ASN A 69 18.37 16.24 -18.23
C ASN A 69 17.95 16.02 -19.70
N ASN A 70 17.26 14.92 -20.00
CA ASN A 70 16.73 14.63 -21.33
C ASN A 70 15.49 15.50 -21.61
N GLU A 71 15.43 16.10 -22.79
CA GLU A 71 14.29 16.91 -23.24
C GLU A 71 12.97 16.11 -23.30
N LEU A 72 13.05 14.80 -23.50
CA LEU A 72 11.91 13.88 -23.50
C LEU A 72 11.47 13.46 -22.09
N TYR A 73 12.07 13.98 -21.03
CA TYR A 73 11.66 13.71 -19.65
C TYR A 73 11.09 14.97 -19.01
N ASN A 74 9.86 14.88 -18.51
CA ASN A 74 9.22 15.95 -17.75
C ASN A 74 8.74 15.45 -16.39
N ARG A 75 9.03 16.22 -15.34
CA ARG A 75 8.49 16.03 -13.98
C ARG A 75 7.82 17.28 -13.42
N GLN A 76 7.91 18.42 -14.10
CA GLN A 76 7.50 19.72 -13.54
C GLN A 76 6.05 20.12 -13.87
N GLY A 77 5.38 19.39 -14.77
CA GLY A 77 4.11 19.81 -15.36
C GLY A 77 4.33 20.57 -16.67
N PHE A 78 3.26 21.03 -17.31
CA PHE A 78 3.27 21.64 -18.65
C PHE A 78 2.73 23.07 -18.66
N GLY A 79 2.53 23.69 -17.49
CA GLY A 79 2.10 25.07 -17.35
C GLY A 79 0.59 25.27 -17.28
N TYR A 80 -0.19 24.19 -17.18
CA TYR A 80 -1.66 24.21 -17.05
C TYR A 80 -2.13 23.91 -15.61
N LYS A 81 -1.23 23.99 -14.63
CA LYS A 81 -1.51 23.61 -13.23
C LYS A 81 -2.80 24.21 -12.68
N GLN A 82 -2.97 25.52 -12.78
CA GLN A 82 -4.12 26.21 -12.18
C GLN A 82 -5.45 25.71 -12.76
N GLU A 83 -5.51 25.62 -14.09
CA GLU A 83 -6.68 25.15 -14.82
C GLU A 83 -7.00 23.67 -14.51
N MET A 84 -5.98 22.81 -14.44
CA MET A 84 -6.21 21.39 -14.10
C MET A 84 -6.69 21.23 -12.65
N LEU A 85 -6.22 22.07 -11.73
CA LEU A 85 -6.72 22.07 -10.35
C LEU A 85 -8.19 22.51 -10.27
N GLU A 86 -8.62 23.48 -11.08
CA GLU A 86 -10.04 23.89 -11.14
C GLU A 86 -10.94 22.76 -11.67
N ILE A 87 -10.51 22.04 -12.71
CA ILE A 87 -11.22 20.86 -13.22
C ILE A 87 -11.30 19.79 -12.14
N MET A 88 -10.18 19.47 -11.49
CA MET A 88 -10.14 18.48 -10.42
C MET A 88 -11.03 18.88 -9.24
N GLN A 89 -11.11 20.17 -8.89
CA GLN A 89 -12.01 20.65 -7.85
C GLN A 89 -13.48 20.40 -8.21
N GLN A 90 -13.88 20.67 -9.45
CA GLN A 90 -15.24 20.40 -9.91
C GLN A 90 -15.57 18.90 -9.93
N GLU A 91 -14.59 18.05 -10.27
CA GLU A 91 -14.78 16.60 -10.36
C GLU A 91 -14.76 15.90 -8.99
N TYR A 92 -13.97 16.40 -8.03
CA TYR A 92 -13.60 15.63 -6.83
C TYR A 92 -14.01 16.24 -5.49
N THR A 93 -14.52 17.47 -5.44
CA THR A 93 -14.98 18.09 -4.18
C THR A 93 -16.38 17.63 -3.76
N SER A 94 -16.76 17.94 -2.52
CA SER A 94 -18.04 17.56 -1.94
C SER A 94 -18.61 18.68 -1.06
N ASP A 95 -19.91 18.94 -1.21
CA ASP A 95 -20.65 19.88 -0.38
C ASP A 95 -20.89 19.33 1.03
N ILE A 96 -21.09 18.01 1.17
CA ILE A 96 -21.18 17.36 2.50
C ILE A 96 -19.87 17.51 3.27
N ILE A 97 -18.74 17.25 2.62
CA ILE A 97 -17.42 17.40 3.23
C ILE A 97 -17.14 18.86 3.60
N LYS A 98 -17.52 19.81 2.74
CA LYS A 98 -17.47 21.24 3.06
C LYS A 98 -18.30 21.57 4.30
N THR A 99 -19.54 21.08 4.37
CA THR A 99 -20.43 21.28 5.53
C THR A 99 -19.80 20.74 6.82
N LEU A 100 -19.21 19.55 6.78
CA LEU A 100 -18.51 18.97 7.94
C LEU A 100 -17.36 19.87 8.41
N LYS A 101 -16.49 20.31 7.49
CA LYS A 101 -15.36 21.19 7.80
C LYS A 101 -15.81 22.51 8.45
N GLU A 102 -16.89 23.12 7.94
CA GLU A 102 -17.46 24.36 8.49
C GLU A 102 -18.06 24.18 9.90
N ASN A 103 -18.33 22.94 10.31
CA ASN A 103 -18.90 22.59 11.61
C ASN A 103 -17.91 21.78 12.49
N ASN A 104 -16.61 22.07 12.40
CA ASN A 104 -15.56 21.40 13.18
C ASN A 104 -15.52 19.87 12.98
N ASN A 105 -15.69 19.43 11.74
CA ASN A 105 -15.70 18.03 11.32
C ASN A 105 -16.85 17.18 11.89
N GLU A 106 -17.92 17.82 12.39
CA GLU A 106 -19.09 17.12 12.92
C GLU A 106 -20.39 17.78 12.46
N TYR A 107 -21.34 16.99 11.93
CA TYR A 107 -22.66 17.50 11.56
C TYR A 107 -23.72 16.39 11.58
N THR A 108 -24.96 16.74 11.87
CA THR A 108 -26.07 15.78 11.95
C THR A 108 -27.08 15.98 10.81
N TRP A 109 -27.28 14.92 10.01
CA TRP A 109 -28.33 14.82 8.99
C TRP A 109 -29.38 13.80 9.40
N GLY A 110 -30.55 14.27 9.85
CA GLY A 110 -31.60 13.40 10.37
C GLY A 110 -31.09 12.57 11.55
N ASP A 111 -31.16 11.24 11.42
CA ASP A 111 -30.72 10.28 12.44
C ASP A 111 -29.22 9.91 12.34
N VAL A 112 -28.42 10.64 11.56
CA VAL A 112 -26.99 10.36 11.40
C VAL A 112 -26.15 11.56 11.82
N THR A 113 -25.45 11.44 12.94
CA THR A 113 -24.34 12.34 13.31
C THR A 113 -23.07 11.82 12.66
N VAL A 114 -22.48 12.58 11.75
CA VAL A 114 -21.23 12.22 11.07
C VAL A 114 -20.06 12.92 11.75
N LYS A 115 -19.02 12.15 12.06
CA LYS A 115 -17.73 12.61 12.59
C LYS A 115 -16.62 12.31 11.58
N LEU A 116 -16.09 13.35 10.96
CA LEU A 116 -15.03 13.26 9.97
C LEU A 116 -13.66 13.29 10.65
N ALA A 117 -12.76 12.38 10.26
CA ALA A 117 -11.37 12.45 10.70
C ALA A 117 -10.75 13.82 10.33
N GLU A 118 -9.85 14.35 11.16
CA GLU A 118 -9.23 15.66 10.88
C GLU A 118 -8.37 15.68 9.60
N SER A 119 -7.79 14.52 9.23
CA SER A 119 -7.03 14.32 8.00
C SER A 119 -7.60 13.13 7.22
N TYR A 120 -7.88 13.35 5.93
CA TYR A 120 -8.54 12.41 5.03
C TYR A 120 -8.31 12.82 3.56
N GLY A 121 -8.85 12.06 2.61
CA GLY A 121 -8.93 12.44 1.20
C GLY A 121 -7.58 12.46 0.49
N PHE A 122 -7.48 13.14 -0.65
CA PHE A 122 -6.24 13.28 -1.41
C PHE A 122 -5.10 13.88 -0.58
N CYS A 123 -3.92 13.27 -0.65
CA CYS A 123 -2.70 13.92 -0.19
C CYS A 123 -2.07 14.77 -1.31
N TRP A 124 -1.18 15.69 -0.96
CA TRP A 124 -0.49 16.55 -1.93
C TRP A 124 0.23 15.77 -3.04
N GLY A 125 0.87 14.64 -2.70
CA GLY A 125 1.56 13.80 -3.68
C GLY A 125 0.60 13.19 -4.72
N VAL A 126 -0.59 12.79 -4.28
CA VAL A 126 -1.67 12.27 -5.13
C VAL A 126 -2.25 13.38 -6.00
N GLU A 127 -2.63 14.51 -5.41
CA GLU A 127 -3.18 15.65 -6.15
C GLU A 127 -2.21 16.08 -7.25
N ARG A 128 -0.93 16.25 -6.91
CA ARG A 128 0.13 16.58 -7.86
C ARG A 128 0.23 15.55 -8.99
N ALA A 129 0.13 14.25 -8.69
CA ALA A 129 0.30 13.21 -9.69
C ALA A 129 -0.86 13.20 -10.70
N VAL A 130 -2.10 13.27 -10.21
CA VAL A 130 -3.30 13.36 -11.05
C VAL A 130 -3.29 14.64 -11.87
N GLN A 131 -2.93 15.76 -11.24
CA GLN A 131 -2.82 17.06 -11.87
C GLN A 131 -1.83 17.05 -13.05
N ILE A 132 -0.64 16.48 -12.89
CA ILE A 132 0.35 16.37 -13.98
C ILE A 132 -0.12 15.41 -15.07
N ALA A 133 -0.82 14.32 -14.71
CA ALA A 133 -1.39 13.40 -15.70
C ALA A 133 -2.45 14.09 -16.57
N TYR A 134 -3.28 14.95 -15.98
CA TYR A 134 -4.25 15.77 -16.70
C TYR A 134 -3.55 16.78 -17.62
N GLU A 135 -2.50 17.45 -17.13
CA GLU A 135 -1.67 18.32 -17.97
C GLU A 135 -1.06 17.57 -19.15
N ALA A 136 -0.58 16.34 -18.95
CA ALA A 136 0.00 15.54 -20.02
C ALA A 136 -1.02 15.29 -21.14
N ARG A 137 -2.26 14.92 -20.79
CA ARG A 137 -3.31 14.74 -21.80
C ARG A 137 -3.63 16.02 -22.55
N LYS A 138 -3.62 17.16 -21.86
CA LYS A 138 -3.85 18.47 -22.48
C LYS A 138 -2.70 18.89 -23.40
N GLN A 139 -1.46 18.71 -22.95
CA GLN A 139 -0.25 19.05 -23.68
C GLN A 139 -0.12 18.25 -24.97
N PHE A 140 -0.44 16.96 -24.89
CA PHE A 140 -0.37 16.04 -26.00
C PHE A 140 -1.80 15.62 -26.33
N PRO A 141 -2.57 16.36 -27.15
CA PRO A 141 -3.97 16.04 -27.40
C PRO A 141 -4.18 14.88 -28.39
N SER A 142 -3.15 14.53 -29.18
CA SER A 142 -3.26 13.59 -30.31
C SER A 142 -2.45 12.32 -30.15
N GLU A 143 -1.42 12.39 -29.31
CA GLU A 143 -0.43 11.35 -29.08
C GLU A 143 -1.04 10.20 -28.29
N LYS A 144 -0.50 9.00 -28.45
CA LYS A 144 -0.87 7.89 -27.59
C LYS A 144 -0.23 8.11 -26.22
N ILE A 145 -1.05 8.07 -25.17
CA ILE A 145 -0.56 8.22 -23.80
C ILE A 145 -0.76 6.89 -23.08
N TRP A 146 0.32 6.37 -22.55
CA TRP A 146 0.35 5.20 -21.72
C TRP A 146 0.61 5.56 -20.27
N ILE A 147 0.16 4.72 -19.35
CA ILE A 147 0.59 4.75 -17.95
C ILE A 147 1.08 3.37 -17.52
N THR A 148 2.18 3.33 -16.78
CA THR A 148 2.85 2.06 -16.42
C THR A 148 2.07 1.24 -15.39
N ASN A 149 1.33 1.89 -14.50
CA ASN A 149 0.40 1.29 -13.54
C ASN A 149 -0.81 2.22 -13.37
N GLU A 150 -1.70 1.91 -12.43
CA GLU A 150 -2.67 2.91 -11.95
C GLU A 150 -1.94 4.19 -11.51
N ILE A 151 -2.50 5.37 -11.79
CA ILE A 151 -1.90 6.65 -11.36
C ILE A 151 -1.78 6.71 -9.84
N ILE A 152 -2.84 6.23 -9.17
CA ILE A 152 -3.03 6.05 -7.74
C ILE A 152 -3.96 4.85 -7.52
N HIS A 153 -3.96 4.23 -6.33
CA HIS A 153 -4.88 3.12 -6.03
C HIS A 153 -6.31 3.64 -5.71
N ASN A 154 -7.00 4.12 -6.74
CA ASN A 154 -8.39 4.54 -6.69
C ASN A 154 -9.09 4.28 -8.04
N PRO A 155 -10.13 3.44 -8.09
CA PRO A 155 -10.74 3.03 -9.35
C PRO A 155 -11.37 4.22 -10.11
N THR A 156 -12.07 5.12 -9.42
CA THR A 156 -12.73 6.28 -10.03
C THR A 156 -11.76 7.18 -10.78
N VAL A 157 -10.59 7.45 -10.18
CA VAL A 157 -9.56 8.31 -10.79
C VAL A 157 -8.91 7.63 -12.01
N ASN A 158 -8.70 6.32 -11.97
CA ASN A 158 -8.14 5.59 -13.11
C ASN A 158 -9.14 5.41 -14.26
N GLU A 159 -10.43 5.22 -13.94
CA GLU A 159 -11.51 5.22 -14.93
C GLU A 159 -11.57 6.57 -15.64
N ARG A 160 -11.45 7.67 -14.89
CA ARG A 160 -11.39 9.02 -15.46
C ARG A 160 -10.21 9.23 -16.41
N LEU A 161 -9.02 8.73 -16.08
CA LEU A 161 -7.87 8.75 -16.99
C LEU A 161 -8.10 7.90 -18.25
N THR A 162 -8.79 6.77 -18.11
CA THR A 162 -9.17 5.92 -19.26
C THR A 162 -10.14 6.66 -20.19
N GLU A 163 -11.13 7.38 -19.65
CA GLU A 163 -12.03 8.24 -20.44
C GLU A 163 -11.27 9.37 -21.15
N MET A 164 -10.20 9.86 -20.52
CA MET A 164 -9.25 10.80 -21.11
C MET A 164 -8.30 10.14 -22.11
N LYS A 165 -8.48 8.87 -22.48
CA LYS A 165 -7.62 8.12 -23.41
C LYS A 165 -6.17 8.04 -22.95
N VAL A 166 -5.96 7.80 -21.67
CA VAL A 166 -4.68 7.37 -21.10
C VAL A 166 -4.78 5.87 -20.85
N ASP A 167 -4.10 5.08 -21.67
CA ASP A 167 -4.20 3.62 -21.65
C ASP A 167 -3.20 3.01 -20.65
N LEU A 168 -3.62 2.00 -19.91
CA LEU A 168 -2.72 1.21 -19.07
C LEU A 168 -1.82 0.32 -19.96
N ILE A 169 -0.52 0.30 -19.69
CA ILE A 169 0.37 -0.69 -20.34
C ILE A 169 -0.07 -2.10 -19.94
N PRO A 170 -0.35 -3.00 -20.91
CA PRO A 170 -0.79 -4.35 -20.60
C PRO A 170 0.23 -5.12 -19.76
N VAL A 171 -0.27 -5.89 -18.79
CA VAL A 171 0.55 -6.80 -17.98
C VAL A 171 0.32 -8.23 -18.46
N GLU A 172 1.39 -8.92 -18.82
CA GLU A 172 1.41 -10.32 -19.26
C GLU A 172 2.12 -11.20 -18.22
N GLU A 173 2.18 -12.52 -18.43
CA GLU A 173 2.81 -13.47 -17.50
C GLU A 173 4.28 -13.12 -17.16
N LYS A 174 4.99 -12.48 -18.08
CA LYS A 174 6.40 -12.09 -17.93
C LYS A 174 6.60 -10.65 -17.44
N GLY A 175 5.53 -9.94 -17.09
CA GLY A 175 5.57 -8.53 -16.69
C GLY A 175 4.89 -7.60 -17.71
N LYS A 176 5.16 -6.30 -17.61
CA LYS A 176 4.57 -5.28 -18.48
C LYS A 176 5.04 -5.44 -19.93
N ASN A 177 4.10 -5.43 -20.87
CA ASN A 177 4.40 -5.50 -22.29
C ASN A 177 4.71 -4.10 -22.85
N PHE A 178 5.98 -3.69 -22.78
CA PHE A 178 6.43 -2.43 -23.36
C PHE A 178 6.50 -2.43 -24.90
N ASN A 179 6.23 -3.54 -25.59
CA ASN A 179 6.27 -3.57 -27.06
C ASN A 179 5.12 -2.79 -27.70
N VAL A 180 4.04 -2.56 -26.96
CA VAL A 180 2.91 -1.73 -27.42
C VAL A 180 3.25 -0.24 -27.50
N VAL A 181 4.35 0.16 -26.85
CA VAL A 181 4.82 1.55 -26.78
C VAL A 181 5.80 1.83 -27.90
N GLU A 182 5.49 2.83 -28.71
CA GLU A 182 6.26 3.26 -29.88
C GLU A 182 7.03 4.56 -29.62
N LYS A 183 8.02 4.84 -30.47
CA LYS A 183 8.77 6.09 -30.40
C LYS A 183 7.84 7.29 -30.61
N GLY A 184 7.94 8.29 -29.74
CA GLY A 184 7.09 9.48 -29.77
C GLY A 184 5.79 9.35 -28.96
N ASP A 185 5.44 8.15 -28.48
CA ASP A 185 4.38 8.00 -27.47
C ASP A 185 4.74 8.75 -26.19
N VAL A 186 3.72 9.06 -25.38
CA VAL A 186 3.90 9.61 -24.04
C VAL A 186 3.67 8.50 -23.02
N VAL A 187 4.55 8.40 -22.01
CA VAL A 187 4.41 7.41 -20.94
C VAL A 187 4.48 8.09 -19.58
N ILE A 188 3.40 7.94 -18.82
CA ILE A 188 3.25 8.44 -17.46
C ILE A 188 3.80 7.40 -16.48
N LEU A 189 4.69 7.84 -15.58
CA LEU A 189 5.08 7.08 -14.40
C LEU A 189 4.18 7.50 -13.24
N PRO A 190 3.58 6.56 -12.47
CA PRO A 190 2.56 6.85 -11.47
C PRO A 190 3.13 7.51 -10.21
N ALA A 191 2.26 7.86 -9.26
CA ALA A 191 2.66 8.52 -8.01
C ALA A 191 3.65 7.69 -7.17
N PHE A 192 3.58 6.36 -7.26
CA PHE A 192 4.48 5.41 -6.57
C PHE A 192 5.81 5.20 -7.30
N GLY A 193 5.95 5.80 -8.49
CA GLY A 193 7.09 5.67 -9.38
C GLY A 193 7.14 4.37 -10.19
N ALA A 194 8.27 4.15 -10.83
CA ALA A 194 8.51 3.00 -11.71
C ALA A 194 9.85 2.35 -11.36
N ALA A 195 9.99 1.07 -11.72
CA ALA A 195 11.26 0.38 -11.51
C ALA A 195 12.33 0.88 -12.49
N LEU A 196 13.59 0.74 -12.10
CA LEU A 196 14.73 1.25 -12.87
C LEU A 196 14.82 0.66 -14.28
N ASP A 197 14.54 -0.62 -14.43
CA ASP A 197 14.50 -1.35 -15.71
C ASP A 197 13.37 -0.84 -16.62
N GLU A 198 12.21 -0.49 -16.05
CA GLU A 198 11.12 0.14 -16.79
C GLU A 198 11.54 1.51 -17.30
N MET A 199 12.13 2.36 -16.45
CA MET A 199 12.62 3.68 -16.85
C MET A 199 13.67 3.58 -17.97
N ARG A 200 14.58 2.60 -17.89
CA ARG A 200 15.59 2.35 -18.93
C ARG A 200 14.94 1.94 -20.26
N THR A 201 14.03 0.97 -20.20
CA THR A 201 13.32 0.48 -21.39
C THR A 201 12.57 1.61 -22.11
N LEU A 202 11.92 2.49 -21.34
CA LEU A 202 11.20 3.65 -21.87
C LEU A 202 12.15 4.69 -22.47
N ALA A 203 13.27 4.98 -21.79
CA ALA A 203 14.29 5.91 -22.29
C ALA A 203 14.92 5.41 -23.62
N GLU A 204 15.22 4.12 -23.72
CA GLU A 204 15.75 3.48 -24.93
C GLU A 204 14.77 3.54 -26.11
N LYS A 205 13.46 3.50 -25.83
CA LYS A 205 12.39 3.68 -26.83
C LYS A 205 12.19 5.12 -27.32
N GLN A 206 12.87 6.09 -26.70
CA GLN A 206 12.76 7.52 -27.04
C GLN A 206 11.31 8.05 -26.95
N VAL A 207 10.60 7.66 -25.90
CA VAL A 207 9.25 8.16 -25.58
C VAL A 207 9.33 9.45 -24.78
N GLN A 208 8.25 10.23 -24.76
CA GLN A 208 8.08 11.32 -23.81
C GLN A 208 7.71 10.74 -22.44
N ILE A 209 8.62 10.76 -21.48
CA ILE A 209 8.38 10.32 -20.11
C ILE A 209 7.80 11.48 -19.30
N VAL A 210 6.65 11.25 -18.67
CA VAL A 210 6.01 12.16 -17.71
C VAL A 210 6.06 11.51 -16.32
N ASP A 211 7.03 11.94 -15.51
CA ASP A 211 7.23 11.39 -14.17
C ASP A 211 6.35 12.11 -13.14
N THR A 212 5.30 11.42 -12.68
CA THR A 212 4.40 11.93 -11.63
C THR A 212 4.78 11.47 -10.23
N THR A 213 5.90 10.74 -10.07
CA THR A 213 6.35 10.17 -8.79
C THR A 213 6.31 11.20 -7.67
N CYS A 214 5.69 10.81 -6.56
CA CYS A 214 5.62 11.60 -5.35
C CYS A 214 7.04 11.94 -4.84
N PRO A 215 7.34 13.21 -4.53
CA PRO A 215 8.65 13.58 -3.99
C PRO A 215 9.05 12.84 -2.70
N TRP A 216 8.09 12.44 -1.87
CA TRP A 216 8.34 11.62 -0.70
C TRP A 216 8.83 10.21 -1.05
N VAL A 217 8.29 9.60 -2.11
CA VAL A 217 8.79 8.31 -2.64
C VAL A 217 10.22 8.48 -3.18
N SER A 218 10.48 9.55 -3.93
CA SER A 218 11.84 9.85 -4.40
C SER A 218 12.84 10.10 -3.27
N LYS A 219 12.40 10.55 -2.09
CA LYS A 219 13.26 10.66 -0.90
C LYS A 219 13.68 9.27 -0.40
N VAL A 220 12.79 8.28 -0.39
CA VAL A 220 13.12 6.87 -0.08
C VAL A 220 14.17 6.34 -1.05
N TRP A 221 14.02 6.62 -2.35
CA TRP A 221 15.00 6.18 -3.36
C TRP A 221 16.40 6.76 -3.10
N ASN A 222 16.49 8.02 -2.68
CA ASN A 222 17.77 8.63 -2.30
C ASN A 222 18.38 7.96 -1.05
N THR A 223 17.55 7.50 -0.12
CA THR A 223 18.00 6.75 1.07
C THR A 223 18.60 5.41 0.69
N VAL A 224 17.93 4.60 -0.13
CA VAL A 224 18.48 3.29 -0.57
C VAL A 224 19.71 3.44 -1.46
N GLU A 225 19.80 4.52 -2.27
CA GLU A 225 21.04 4.87 -2.99
C GLU A 225 22.18 5.24 -2.03
N THR A 226 21.87 5.89 -0.90
CA THR A 226 22.85 6.21 0.15
C THR A 226 23.35 4.96 0.85
N HIS A 227 22.47 3.99 1.11
CA HIS A 227 22.85 2.67 1.63
C HIS A 227 23.78 1.94 0.65
N LYS A 228 23.43 1.91 -0.65
CA LYS A 228 24.25 1.31 -1.71
C LYS A 228 25.69 1.88 -1.73
N LYS A 229 25.84 3.20 -1.61
CA LYS A 229 27.16 3.86 -1.57
C LYS A 229 27.97 3.55 -0.31
N SER A 230 27.28 3.31 0.79
CA SER A 230 27.90 3.00 2.09
C SER A 230 28.10 1.50 2.31
N THR A 231 27.98 0.68 1.25
CA THR A 231 27.99 -0.80 1.27
C THR A 231 27.11 -1.35 2.40
N CYS A 232 25.92 -0.78 2.52
CA CYS A 232 24.96 -1.03 3.58
C CYS A 232 23.74 -1.70 2.95
N THR A 233 23.28 -2.80 3.54
CA THR A 233 22.08 -3.51 3.09
C THR A 233 20.85 -2.72 3.49
N SER A 234 19.98 -2.44 2.52
CA SER A 234 18.71 -1.78 2.80
C SER A 234 17.71 -2.77 3.38
N VAL A 235 17.35 -2.58 4.64
CA VAL A 235 16.16 -3.22 5.24
C VAL A 235 14.97 -2.33 4.93
N ILE A 236 14.11 -2.78 4.02
CA ILE A 236 12.95 -2.03 3.54
C ILE A 236 11.70 -2.53 4.26
N HIS A 237 11.13 -1.72 5.14
CA HIS A 237 9.82 -2.02 5.72
C HIS A 237 8.72 -1.80 4.66
N GLY A 238 8.08 -2.86 4.20
CA GLY A 238 7.09 -2.76 3.13
C GLY A 238 6.54 -4.10 2.65
N LYS A 239 5.58 -4.04 1.73
CA LYS A 239 4.99 -5.22 1.10
C LYS A 239 5.78 -5.54 -0.18
N TYR A 240 6.46 -6.69 -0.25
CA TYR A 240 7.40 -6.99 -1.36
C TYR A 240 6.78 -6.88 -2.77
N ALA A 241 5.49 -7.17 -2.91
CA ALA A 241 4.77 -7.11 -4.18
C ALA A 241 4.12 -5.74 -4.48
N HIS A 242 4.21 -4.78 -3.56
CA HIS A 242 3.62 -3.45 -3.76
C HIS A 242 4.50 -2.62 -4.70
N GLU A 243 3.88 -1.91 -5.63
CA GLU A 243 4.55 -1.20 -6.73
C GLU A 243 5.62 -0.22 -6.24
N GLU A 244 5.32 0.54 -5.18
CA GLU A 244 6.29 1.44 -4.53
C GLU A 244 7.53 0.70 -3.99
N THR A 245 7.33 -0.48 -3.40
CA THR A 245 8.41 -1.30 -2.84
C THR A 245 9.24 -1.94 -3.94
N VAL A 246 8.59 -2.42 -5.01
CA VAL A 246 9.27 -2.93 -6.21
C VAL A 246 10.14 -1.83 -6.82
N ALA A 247 9.57 -0.64 -7.06
CA ALA A 247 10.31 0.51 -7.57
C ALA A 247 11.48 0.87 -6.65
N THR A 248 11.24 1.01 -5.34
CA THR A 248 12.28 1.34 -4.35
C THR A 248 13.42 0.32 -4.32
N SER A 249 13.10 -0.98 -4.29
CA SER A 249 14.10 -2.06 -4.25
C SER A 249 14.97 -2.08 -5.52
N SER A 250 14.43 -1.67 -6.68
CA SER A 250 15.21 -1.56 -7.92
C SER A 250 16.31 -0.49 -7.89
N PHE A 251 16.23 0.48 -6.97
CA PHE A 251 17.27 1.49 -6.74
C PHE A 251 18.27 1.10 -5.64
N ALA A 252 17.96 0.05 -4.86
CA ALA A 252 18.84 -0.43 -3.81
C ALA A 252 20.03 -1.22 -4.40
N GLY A 253 21.09 -1.35 -3.60
CA GLY A 253 22.14 -2.34 -3.85
C GLY A 253 21.67 -3.69 -3.31
N THR A 254 22.31 -4.15 -2.25
CA THR A 254 21.81 -5.27 -1.45
C THR A 254 20.60 -4.84 -0.62
N TYR A 255 19.55 -5.67 -0.57
CA TYR A 255 18.36 -5.38 0.23
C TYR A 255 17.67 -6.63 0.77
N ILE A 256 16.89 -6.40 1.82
CA ILE A 256 15.86 -7.32 2.32
C ILE A 256 14.59 -6.51 2.65
N ILE A 257 13.43 -7.01 2.27
CA ILE A 257 12.12 -6.42 2.53
C ILE A 257 11.47 -7.20 3.67
N VAL A 258 11.03 -6.50 4.72
CA VAL A 258 10.29 -7.08 5.84
C VAL A 258 8.91 -6.46 5.91
N LYS A 259 7.87 -7.29 6.07
CA LYS A 259 6.48 -6.85 6.09
C LYS A 259 6.04 -6.27 7.43
N ASN A 260 6.56 -6.81 8.53
CA ASN A 260 6.11 -6.52 9.89
C ASN A 260 7.20 -6.81 10.92
N ILE A 261 6.91 -6.54 12.20
CA ILE A 261 7.86 -6.77 13.30
C ILE A 261 8.30 -8.24 13.42
N LYS A 262 7.44 -9.22 13.12
CA LYS A 262 7.81 -10.65 13.22
C LYS A 262 8.87 -11.04 12.19
N GLU A 263 8.73 -10.55 10.96
CA GLU A 263 9.76 -10.75 9.92
C GLU A 263 11.05 -10.01 10.26
N ALA A 264 10.96 -8.79 10.82
CA ALA A 264 12.14 -8.06 11.29
C ALA A 264 12.86 -8.78 12.45
N THR A 265 12.10 -9.33 13.42
CA THR A 265 12.64 -10.16 14.51
C THR A 265 13.36 -11.38 13.97
N TYR A 266 12.79 -12.08 12.98
CA TYR A 266 13.45 -13.23 12.35
C TYR A 266 14.82 -12.87 11.75
N VAL A 267 14.92 -11.71 11.10
CA VAL A 267 16.20 -11.21 10.57
C VAL A 267 17.16 -10.83 11.69
N CYS A 268 16.68 -10.19 12.75
CA CYS A 268 17.51 -9.79 13.89
C CYS A 268 18.01 -11.00 14.71
N ASP A 269 17.18 -12.03 14.86
CA ASP A 269 17.54 -13.28 15.53
C ASP A 269 18.68 -13.99 14.76
N TYR A 270 18.60 -14.01 13.43
CA TYR A 270 19.69 -14.49 12.59
C TYR A 270 20.99 -13.72 12.83
N ILE A 271 20.92 -12.37 12.85
CA ILE A 271 22.09 -11.53 13.11
C ILE A 271 22.73 -11.92 14.44
N LEU A 272 21.95 -12.25 15.46
CA LEU A 272 22.42 -12.66 16.78
C LEU A 272 22.71 -14.17 16.90
N GLY A 273 22.62 -14.94 15.82
CA GLY A 273 22.86 -16.38 15.82
C GLY A 273 21.85 -17.18 16.65
N GLY A 274 20.57 -16.78 16.60
CA GLY A 274 19.47 -17.45 17.32
C GLY A 274 19.29 -17.02 18.78
N ASN A 275 19.96 -15.94 19.21
CA ASN A 275 19.99 -15.51 20.62
C ASN A 275 19.01 -14.36 20.96
N LEU A 276 18.05 -14.03 20.09
CA LEU A 276 16.99 -13.06 20.35
C LEU A 276 15.69 -13.74 20.79
N ASP A 277 15.11 -14.56 19.92
CA ASP A 277 13.88 -15.34 20.19
C ASP A 277 13.97 -16.80 19.70
N GLY A 278 15.09 -17.19 19.07
CA GLY A 278 15.32 -18.54 18.56
C GLY A 278 14.50 -18.88 17.31
N SER A 279 13.91 -17.88 16.64
CA SER A 279 13.16 -18.06 15.40
C SER A 279 14.04 -18.31 14.17
N SER A 280 15.33 -18.00 14.20
CA SER A 280 16.29 -18.10 13.10
C SER A 280 17.74 -18.22 13.59
N GLY A 281 18.42 -19.34 13.28
CA GLY A 281 19.77 -19.60 13.79
C GLY A 281 20.81 -20.04 12.75
N THR A 282 20.40 -20.62 11.62
CA THR A 282 21.31 -21.12 10.58
C THR A 282 21.05 -20.50 9.21
N LYS A 283 22.08 -20.41 8.38
CA LYS A 283 21.98 -19.88 7.01
C LYS A 283 21.05 -20.71 6.15
N GLU A 284 21.14 -22.02 6.31
CA GLU A 284 20.28 -22.99 5.67
C GLU A 284 18.83 -22.68 6.04
N GLU A 285 18.44 -22.57 7.31
CA GLU A 285 17.07 -22.20 7.68
C GLU A 285 16.64 -20.82 7.18
N PHE A 286 17.54 -19.83 7.21
CA PHE A 286 17.26 -18.48 6.70
C PHE A 286 16.88 -18.49 5.20
N LEU A 287 17.60 -19.29 4.40
CA LEU A 287 17.42 -19.39 2.96
C LEU A 287 16.42 -20.49 2.54
N GLU A 288 16.32 -21.59 3.30
CA GLU A 288 15.52 -22.79 3.08
C GLU A 288 14.08 -22.63 3.53
N VAL A 289 13.76 -21.67 4.41
CA VAL A 289 12.38 -21.15 4.52
C VAL A 289 12.07 -20.33 3.25
N GLY A 290 12.12 -21.02 2.10
CA GLY A 290 12.07 -20.55 0.72
C GLY A 290 10.73 -19.93 0.31
N ASN A 291 9.87 -19.63 1.28
CA ASN A 291 8.65 -18.87 1.14
C ASN A 291 8.68 -17.51 1.87
N LYS A 292 9.51 -17.30 2.91
CA LYS A 292 9.46 -16.06 3.71
C LYS A 292 10.05 -14.86 2.98
N PHE A 293 11.24 -15.01 2.41
CA PHE A 293 11.95 -13.88 1.78
C PHE A 293 12.35 -14.07 0.32
N LYS A 294 11.95 -15.17 -0.35
CA LYS A 294 12.36 -15.49 -1.72
C LYS A 294 12.18 -14.34 -2.73
N TYR A 295 11.11 -13.55 -2.59
CA TYR A 295 10.81 -12.40 -3.45
C TYR A 295 11.13 -11.06 -2.79
N ALA A 296 11.74 -11.10 -1.62
CA ALA A 296 11.96 -9.96 -0.73
C ALA A 296 13.45 -9.67 -0.51
N ILE A 297 14.37 -10.35 -1.20
CA ILE A 297 15.82 -10.12 -1.10
C ILE A 297 16.41 -9.84 -2.48
N SER A 298 17.54 -9.13 -2.51
CA SER A 298 18.31 -8.92 -3.73
C SER A 298 18.88 -10.23 -4.29
N ALA A 299 19.14 -10.28 -5.60
CA ALA A 299 19.79 -11.44 -6.21
C ALA A 299 21.18 -11.68 -5.60
N GLY A 300 21.48 -12.94 -5.27
CA GLY A 300 22.76 -13.33 -4.68
C GLY A 300 22.95 -12.96 -3.20
N PHE A 301 21.87 -12.59 -2.51
CA PHE A 301 21.90 -12.23 -1.09
C PHE A 301 22.50 -13.34 -0.22
N ASP A 302 23.51 -13.00 0.57
CA ASP A 302 24.16 -13.86 1.54
C ASP A 302 24.00 -13.26 2.95
N PRO A 303 23.14 -13.83 3.82
CA PRO A 303 22.87 -13.25 5.13
C PRO A 303 24.11 -13.18 6.04
N ASP A 304 25.17 -13.96 5.81
CA ASP A 304 26.41 -13.89 6.60
C ASP A 304 27.23 -12.63 6.32
N VAL A 305 27.14 -12.13 5.09
CA VAL A 305 27.92 -10.98 4.61
C VAL A 305 27.04 -9.74 4.58
N ASP A 306 25.82 -9.88 4.09
CA ASP A 306 24.93 -8.76 3.78
C ASP A 306 24.24 -8.20 5.01
N LEU A 307 24.07 -8.97 6.10
CA LEU A 307 23.48 -8.46 7.34
C LEU A 307 24.53 -7.88 8.32
N VAL A 308 25.77 -7.69 7.87
CA VAL A 308 26.83 -7.09 8.69
C VAL A 308 26.60 -5.60 8.92
N LYS A 309 26.09 -4.89 7.92
CA LYS A 309 25.80 -3.45 7.98
C LYS A 309 24.45 -3.19 7.33
N VAL A 310 23.50 -2.64 8.09
CA VAL A 310 22.11 -2.50 7.67
C VAL A 310 21.59 -1.08 7.81
N GLY A 311 20.69 -0.70 6.90
CA GLY A 311 20.11 0.63 6.82
C GLY A 311 18.60 0.56 6.66
N ILE A 312 17.85 1.35 7.43
CA ILE A 312 16.37 1.32 7.38
C ILE A 312 15.84 2.24 6.27
N ALA A 313 14.96 1.70 5.44
CA ALA A 313 14.09 2.43 4.52
C ALA A 313 12.66 1.88 4.66
N ASN A 314 11.67 2.59 4.12
CA ASN A 314 10.28 2.13 4.18
C ASN A 314 9.48 2.49 2.94
N GLN A 315 8.45 1.69 2.67
CA GLN A 315 7.30 2.10 1.87
C GLN A 315 6.56 3.21 2.64
N THR A 316 6.27 4.33 1.96
CA THR A 316 5.75 5.58 2.55
C THR A 316 4.37 5.44 3.21
N THR A 317 3.64 4.37 2.89
CA THR A 317 2.29 4.10 3.35
C THR A 317 2.21 3.03 4.45
N MET A 318 3.34 2.54 4.98
CA MET A 318 3.34 1.62 6.14
C MET A 318 2.98 2.33 7.46
N LEU A 319 2.62 1.55 8.48
CA LEU A 319 2.41 2.07 9.84
C LEU A 319 3.68 2.75 10.37
N LYS A 320 3.52 3.98 10.86
CA LYS A 320 4.66 4.75 11.38
C LYS A 320 5.25 4.09 12.62
N GLY A 321 4.39 3.77 13.60
CA GLY A 321 4.82 3.13 14.85
C GLY A 321 5.60 1.84 14.60
N GLU A 322 5.10 0.97 13.72
CA GLU A 322 5.78 -0.27 13.37
C GLU A 322 7.12 -0.04 12.67
N THR A 323 7.21 0.95 11.76
CA THR A 323 8.48 1.33 11.11
C THR A 323 9.53 1.77 12.12
N GLU A 324 9.13 2.60 13.10
CA GLU A 324 10.02 3.06 14.17
C GLU A 324 10.43 1.91 15.11
N GLU A 325 9.52 0.99 15.42
CA GLU A 325 9.80 -0.20 16.22
C GLU A 325 10.79 -1.14 15.52
N ILE A 326 10.60 -1.40 14.22
CA ILE A 326 11.55 -2.17 13.40
C ILE A 326 12.92 -1.48 13.41
N GLY A 327 12.98 -0.16 13.23
CA GLY A 327 14.24 0.58 13.27
C GLY A 327 14.97 0.44 14.60
N LYS A 328 14.26 0.60 15.73
CA LYS A 328 14.81 0.40 17.08
C LYS A 328 15.26 -1.04 17.32
N LEU A 329 14.55 -2.02 16.75
CA LEU A 329 14.92 -3.42 16.85
C LEU A 329 16.26 -3.69 16.17
N PHE A 330 16.45 -3.24 14.94
CA PHE A 330 17.73 -3.36 14.23
C PHE A 330 18.85 -2.60 14.91
N GLU A 331 18.58 -1.38 15.41
CA GLU A 331 19.55 -0.58 16.17
C GLU A 331 20.07 -1.36 17.38
N LYS A 332 19.16 -1.88 18.23
CA LYS A 332 19.51 -2.68 19.41
C LYS A 332 20.24 -3.97 19.04
N THR A 333 19.86 -4.62 17.95
CA THR A 333 20.46 -5.86 17.46
C THR A 333 21.93 -5.62 17.06
N VAL A 334 22.19 -4.55 16.30
CA VAL A 334 23.54 -4.13 15.92
C VAL A 334 24.38 -3.75 17.15
N MET A 335 23.81 -2.99 18.09
CA MET A 335 24.49 -2.66 19.35
C MET A 335 24.86 -3.90 20.17
N THR A 336 23.98 -4.89 20.20
CA THR A 336 24.20 -6.16 20.93
C THR A 336 25.32 -6.97 20.27
N LYS A 337 25.34 -7.06 18.94
CA LYS A 337 26.34 -7.85 18.21
C LYS A 337 27.72 -7.20 18.18
N TYR A 338 27.80 -5.89 17.93
CA TYR A 338 29.06 -5.19 17.63
C TYR A 338 29.50 -4.21 18.72
N GLY A 339 28.68 -3.97 19.73
CA GLY A 339 28.91 -2.97 20.77
C GLY A 339 28.46 -1.56 20.38
N ILE A 340 28.07 -0.77 21.37
CA ILE A 340 27.51 0.59 21.21
C ILE A 340 28.46 1.53 20.45
N GLN A 341 29.76 1.41 20.71
CA GLN A 341 30.82 2.21 20.09
C GLN A 341 30.95 2.00 18.58
N ASN A 342 30.44 0.88 18.05
CA ASN A 342 30.57 0.51 16.64
C ASN A 342 29.27 0.73 15.85
N ILE A 343 28.22 1.27 16.46
CA ILE A 343 26.89 1.45 15.82
C ILE A 343 26.98 2.16 14.46
N ASN A 344 27.73 3.27 14.36
CA ASN A 344 27.84 4.06 13.14
C ASN A 344 28.54 3.32 11.98
N ASN A 345 29.25 2.22 12.28
CA ASN A 345 29.89 1.38 11.27
C ASN A 345 28.92 0.33 10.71
N HIS A 346 27.85 0.00 11.44
CA HIS A 346 26.98 -1.15 11.18
C HIS A 346 25.49 -0.80 11.02
N PHE A 347 25.07 0.42 11.37
CA PHE A 347 23.68 0.84 11.29
C PHE A 347 23.52 2.24 10.69
N MET A 348 22.51 2.40 9.85
CA MET A 348 22.10 3.69 9.28
C MET A 348 20.57 3.80 9.36
N SER A 349 20.03 4.94 9.79
CA SER A 349 18.59 5.16 9.78
C SER A 349 18.26 6.57 9.35
N PHE A 350 17.32 6.69 8.43
CA PHE A 350 16.78 7.97 7.97
C PHE A 350 15.27 7.91 8.07
N ASN A 351 14.64 8.96 8.60
CA ASN A 351 13.18 9.03 8.60
C ASN A 351 12.68 9.33 7.16
N THR A 352 12.13 8.29 6.53
CA THR A 352 11.55 8.35 5.18
C THR A 352 10.02 8.20 5.16
N ILE A 353 9.38 8.25 6.32
CA ILE A 353 7.91 8.22 6.43
C ILE A 353 7.34 9.52 5.86
N CYS A 354 6.24 9.41 5.12
CA CYS A 354 5.55 10.56 4.54
C CYS A 354 4.59 11.18 5.57
N ASP A 355 4.62 12.51 5.68
CA ASP A 355 3.78 13.28 6.61
C ASP A 355 2.28 12.98 6.42
N ALA A 356 1.82 12.85 5.17
CA ALA A 356 0.42 12.59 4.85
C ALA A 356 -0.12 11.25 5.38
N THR A 357 0.75 10.23 5.46
CA THR A 357 0.42 8.92 6.05
C THR A 357 0.31 9.07 7.57
N GLN A 358 1.23 9.80 8.18
CA GLN A 358 1.22 10.04 9.62
C GLN A 358 -0.02 10.82 10.05
N GLU A 359 -0.28 11.97 9.42
CA GLU A 359 -1.42 12.83 9.77
C GLU A 359 -2.76 12.08 9.72
N ARG A 360 -2.94 11.17 8.75
CA ARG A 360 -4.15 10.34 8.63
C ARG A 360 -4.23 9.26 9.70
N GLN A 361 -3.11 8.64 10.06
CA GLN A 361 -3.09 7.68 11.17
C GLN A 361 -3.41 8.38 12.49
N ASP A 362 -2.81 9.55 12.74
CA ASP A 362 -3.06 10.36 13.94
C ASP A 362 -4.54 10.79 14.00
N ALA A 363 -5.09 11.32 12.90
CA ALA A 363 -6.51 11.68 12.82
C ALA A 363 -7.45 10.47 13.00
N MET A 364 -7.07 9.30 12.51
CA MET A 364 -7.82 8.07 12.72
C MET A 364 -7.76 7.61 14.18
N TYR A 365 -6.61 7.73 14.84
CA TYR A 365 -6.49 7.48 16.28
C TYR A 365 -7.34 8.45 17.11
N ASP A 366 -7.49 9.70 16.68
CA ASP A 366 -8.38 10.66 17.34
C ASP A 366 -9.85 10.37 17.07
N LEU A 367 -10.21 9.94 15.86
CA LEU A 367 -11.57 9.52 15.53
C LEU A 367 -12.02 8.31 16.37
N VAL A 368 -11.18 7.27 16.49
CA VAL A 368 -11.52 6.08 17.30
C VAL A 368 -11.63 6.38 18.79
N LYS A 369 -10.93 7.41 19.32
CA LYS A 369 -11.08 7.86 20.72
C LYS A 369 -12.44 8.48 21.00
N GLN A 370 -13.16 8.91 19.97
CA GLN A 370 -14.50 9.48 20.11
C GLN A 370 -15.60 8.39 20.19
N GLU A 371 -15.24 7.12 20.09
CA GLU A 371 -16.12 5.95 20.20
C GLU A 371 -17.40 6.05 19.33
N PRO A 372 -17.29 6.32 18.01
CA PRO A 372 -18.46 6.25 17.12
C PRO A 372 -19.06 4.84 17.09
N ASP A 373 -20.37 4.74 16.82
CA ASP A 373 -21.09 3.46 16.76
C ASP A 373 -20.54 2.55 15.66
N LEU A 374 -20.10 3.15 14.55
CA LEU A 374 -19.36 2.49 13.49
C LEU A 374 -18.47 3.47 12.73
N ILE A 375 -17.50 2.94 11.98
CA ILE A 375 -16.62 3.71 11.10
C ILE A 375 -16.70 3.20 9.66
N LEU A 376 -16.85 4.11 8.71
CA LEU A 376 -16.63 3.84 7.29
C LEU A 376 -15.24 4.34 6.89
N VAL A 377 -14.43 3.45 6.33
CA VAL A 377 -13.10 3.75 5.81
C VAL A 377 -13.15 3.70 4.28
N VAL A 378 -13.13 4.84 3.62
CA VAL A 378 -13.36 4.90 2.16
C VAL A 378 -12.04 4.88 1.39
N GLY A 379 -11.91 4.02 0.37
CA GLY A 379 -10.79 4.03 -0.57
C GLY A 379 -10.61 2.72 -1.34
N GLY A 380 -9.81 2.77 -2.42
CA GLY A 380 -9.63 1.62 -3.32
C GLY A 380 -8.95 0.40 -2.67
N TRP A 381 -9.32 -0.81 -3.11
CA TRP A 381 -8.89 -2.09 -2.49
C TRP A 381 -7.38 -2.38 -2.46
N ASN A 382 -6.61 -1.69 -3.30
CA ASN A 382 -5.17 -1.84 -3.40
C ASN A 382 -4.40 -0.78 -2.58
N SER A 383 -5.10 0.15 -1.93
CA SER A 383 -4.48 1.22 -1.14
C SER A 383 -3.93 0.70 0.19
N SER A 384 -2.59 0.68 0.31
CA SER A 384 -1.94 0.32 1.58
C SER A 384 -2.32 1.28 2.71
N ASN A 385 -2.37 2.59 2.44
CA ASN A 385 -2.78 3.58 3.43
C ASN A 385 -4.20 3.28 3.95
N THR A 386 -5.16 3.01 3.06
CA THR A 386 -6.54 2.71 3.46
C THR A 386 -6.62 1.43 4.29
N SER A 387 -5.85 0.39 3.94
CA SER A 387 -5.81 -0.85 4.73
C SER A 387 -5.34 -0.62 6.17
N HIS A 388 -4.38 0.29 6.40
CA HIS A 388 -3.89 0.61 7.74
C HIS A 388 -4.87 1.48 8.55
N LEU A 389 -5.64 2.37 7.90
CA LEU A 389 -6.72 3.08 8.59
C LEU A 389 -7.80 2.10 9.09
N GLN A 390 -8.16 1.11 8.26
CA GLN A 390 -9.05 0.02 8.64
C GLN A 390 -8.46 -0.83 9.78
N GLU A 391 -7.17 -1.15 9.71
CA GLU A 391 -6.45 -1.87 10.78
C GLU A 391 -6.54 -1.17 12.14
N ILE A 392 -6.40 0.17 12.16
CA ILE A 392 -6.52 0.96 13.39
C ILE A 392 -7.93 0.84 14.00
N ALA A 393 -8.99 0.87 13.18
CA ALA A 393 -10.36 0.69 13.66
C ALA A 393 -10.60 -0.72 14.24
N GLU A 394 -10.13 -1.74 13.52
CA GLU A 394 -10.26 -3.15 13.92
C GLU A 394 -9.54 -3.42 15.25
N LEU A 395 -8.33 -2.90 15.43
CA LEU A 395 -7.56 -3.03 16.66
C LEU A 395 -8.24 -2.36 17.87
N LYS A 396 -9.09 -1.36 17.64
CA LYS A 396 -9.91 -0.73 18.69
C LYS A 396 -11.23 -1.44 18.95
N GLY A 397 -11.61 -2.42 18.13
CA GLY A 397 -12.86 -3.16 18.29
C GLY A 397 -14.12 -2.37 17.90
N ILE A 398 -13.97 -1.25 17.19
CA ILE A 398 -15.11 -0.48 16.67
C ILE A 398 -15.59 -1.15 15.38
N PRO A 399 -16.91 -1.39 15.20
CA PRO A 399 -17.45 -1.87 13.93
C PRO A 399 -16.99 -0.97 12.78
N SER A 400 -16.23 -1.51 11.85
CA SER A 400 -15.64 -0.73 10.77
C SER A 400 -15.70 -1.45 9.43
N TYR A 401 -15.90 -0.67 8.37
CA TYR A 401 -16.09 -1.21 7.03
C TYR A 401 -15.27 -0.41 6.02
N TRP A 402 -14.23 -1.05 5.47
CA TRP A 402 -13.49 -0.50 4.34
C TRP A 402 -14.25 -0.76 3.05
N ILE A 403 -14.63 0.30 2.34
CA ILE A 403 -15.33 0.26 1.05
C ILE A 403 -14.67 1.16 0.01
N ASP A 404 -14.65 0.73 -1.25
CA ASP A 404 -14.11 1.50 -2.38
C ASP A 404 -15.14 2.45 -3.02
N SER A 405 -16.43 2.23 -2.79
CA SER A 405 -17.53 3.01 -3.35
C SER A 405 -18.86 2.73 -2.65
N GLU A 406 -19.82 3.64 -2.82
CA GLU A 406 -21.22 3.55 -2.40
C GLU A 406 -21.95 2.29 -2.90
N LYS A 407 -21.49 1.72 -4.03
CA LYS A 407 -22.03 0.49 -4.63
C LYS A 407 -21.88 -0.72 -3.71
N ARG A 408 -21.04 -0.63 -2.69
CA ARG A 408 -20.87 -1.67 -1.65
C ARG A 408 -22.00 -1.72 -0.65
N ILE A 409 -22.81 -0.68 -0.57
CA ILE A 409 -23.96 -0.60 0.32
C ILE A 409 -25.21 -1.01 -0.47
N GLY A 410 -25.53 -2.31 -0.36
CA GLY A 410 -26.63 -2.95 -1.05
C GLY A 410 -28.00 -2.66 -0.43
N PRO A 411 -29.10 -3.03 -1.12
CA PRO A 411 -30.44 -2.94 -0.55
C PRO A 411 -30.62 -3.88 0.65
N GLY A 412 -31.57 -3.56 1.54
CA GLY A 412 -31.92 -4.42 2.68
C GLY A 412 -30.87 -4.44 3.80
N ASN A 413 -30.21 -3.30 4.06
CA ASN A 413 -29.19 -3.15 5.10
C ASN A 413 -28.03 -4.14 4.96
N LYS A 414 -27.45 -4.21 3.76
CA LYS A 414 -26.28 -5.05 3.46
C LYS A 414 -25.07 -4.21 3.09
N ILE A 415 -23.88 -4.66 3.48
CA ILE A 415 -22.61 -4.06 3.07
C ILE A 415 -21.62 -5.14 2.67
N ALA A 416 -20.85 -4.87 1.62
CA ALA A 416 -19.76 -5.72 1.18
C ALA A 416 -18.42 -4.96 1.30
N TYR A 417 -17.53 -5.42 2.15
CA TYR A 417 -16.35 -4.67 2.59
C TYR A 417 -15.11 -5.55 2.66
N LYS A 418 -13.94 -4.94 2.88
CA LYS A 418 -12.67 -5.67 3.01
C LYS A 418 -12.11 -5.48 4.42
N LEU A 419 -11.60 -6.55 5.03
CA LEU A 419 -10.84 -6.47 6.29
C LEU A 419 -9.43 -5.94 6.03
N SER A 420 -8.74 -5.44 7.05
CA SER A 420 -7.36 -4.94 6.92
C SER A 420 -6.39 -5.96 6.30
N HIS A 421 -6.55 -7.24 6.63
CA HIS A 421 -5.78 -8.36 6.07
C HIS A 421 -6.23 -8.82 4.67
N GLY A 422 -7.26 -8.19 4.13
CA GLY A 422 -7.64 -8.28 2.73
C GLY A 422 -8.74 -9.28 2.37
N GLU A 423 -9.37 -9.91 3.37
CA GLU A 423 -10.54 -10.76 3.15
C GLU A 423 -11.76 -9.92 2.76
N TYR A 424 -12.53 -10.39 1.77
CA TYR A 424 -13.76 -9.77 1.33
C TYR A 424 -14.95 -10.39 2.07
N VAL A 425 -15.74 -9.56 2.72
CA VAL A 425 -16.82 -9.98 3.62
C VAL A 425 -18.12 -9.29 3.24
N GLU A 426 -19.22 -10.02 3.31
CA GLU A 426 -20.57 -9.45 3.25
C GLU A 426 -21.21 -9.52 4.64
N LYS A 427 -21.93 -8.45 5.02
CA LYS A 427 -22.62 -8.36 6.30
C LYS A 427 -24.04 -7.82 6.11
N ASP A 428 -25.00 -8.56 6.65
CA ASP A 428 -26.37 -8.12 6.84
C ASP A 428 -26.51 -7.31 8.14
N ASN A 429 -27.49 -6.41 8.19
CA ASN A 429 -27.79 -5.55 9.34
C ASN A 429 -26.56 -4.78 9.84
N TRP A 430 -25.78 -4.23 8.92
CA TRP A 430 -24.52 -3.54 9.25
C TRP A 430 -24.73 -2.15 9.85
N LEU A 431 -25.81 -1.48 9.44
CA LEU A 431 -26.23 -0.17 9.92
C LEU A 431 -27.21 -0.36 11.09
N PRO A 432 -26.88 0.10 12.32
CA PRO A 432 -27.79 0.01 13.48
C PRO A 432 -29.08 0.79 13.24
N ALA A 433 -30.17 0.43 13.94
CA ALA A 433 -31.45 1.15 13.88
C ALA A 433 -31.45 2.45 14.71
N GLY A 434 -32.30 3.41 14.35
CA GLY A 434 -32.43 4.69 15.07
C GLY A 434 -31.23 5.65 14.90
N PRO A 435 -31.11 6.68 15.76
CA PRO A 435 -30.00 7.64 15.71
C PRO A 435 -28.63 6.98 15.91
N ILE A 436 -27.65 7.35 15.08
CA ILE A 436 -26.28 6.82 15.14
C ILE A 436 -25.23 7.93 15.03
N THR A 437 -24.05 7.67 15.60
CA THR A 437 -22.81 8.39 15.36
C THR A 437 -21.92 7.58 14.40
N LEU A 438 -21.75 8.09 13.18
CA LEU A 438 -20.93 7.51 12.14
C LEU A 438 -19.57 8.22 12.07
N GLY A 439 -18.49 7.49 12.35
CA GLY A 439 -17.14 7.94 12.00
C GLY A 439 -16.87 7.76 10.50
N ILE A 440 -16.27 8.75 9.86
CA ILE A 440 -15.90 8.69 8.44
C ILE A 440 -14.44 9.12 8.26
N THR A 441 -13.69 8.33 7.50
CA THR A 441 -12.34 8.68 7.04
C THR A 441 -12.12 8.14 5.64
N SER A 442 -11.06 8.59 4.98
CA SER A 442 -10.70 8.08 3.66
C SER A 442 -9.19 8.05 3.43
N GLY A 443 -8.77 7.11 2.59
CA GLY A 443 -7.35 6.96 2.26
C GLY A 443 -6.81 8.10 1.40
N ALA A 444 -5.48 8.24 1.40
CA ALA A 444 -4.75 9.29 0.67
C ALA A 444 -5.01 9.40 -0.84
N SER A 445 -5.62 8.36 -1.45
CA SER A 445 -5.98 8.30 -2.86
C SER A 445 -7.48 8.49 -3.12
N THR A 446 -8.28 8.90 -2.13
CA THR A 446 -9.75 8.92 -2.24
C THR A 446 -10.28 10.33 -2.47
N PRO A 447 -11.00 10.60 -3.57
CA PRO A 447 -11.69 11.88 -3.77
C PRO A 447 -12.78 12.13 -2.72
N ASP A 448 -13.00 13.39 -2.34
CA ASP A 448 -14.07 13.77 -1.41
C ASP A 448 -15.45 13.37 -1.97
N LYS A 449 -15.62 13.47 -3.29
CA LYS A 449 -16.86 13.04 -3.96
C LYS A 449 -17.24 11.58 -3.70
N VAL A 450 -16.26 10.67 -3.63
CA VAL A 450 -16.53 9.25 -3.33
C VAL A 450 -17.02 9.08 -1.89
N VAL A 451 -16.49 9.88 -0.96
CA VAL A 451 -16.96 9.90 0.44
C VAL A 451 -18.39 10.44 0.52
N GLU A 452 -18.70 11.48 -0.25
CA GLU A 452 -20.05 12.04 -0.37
C GLU A 452 -21.07 11.00 -0.83
N ASP A 453 -20.75 10.28 -1.92
CA ASP A 453 -21.67 9.30 -2.49
C ASP A 453 -21.94 8.15 -1.51
N VAL A 454 -20.93 7.74 -0.73
CA VAL A 454 -21.07 6.80 0.38
C VAL A 454 -22.01 7.35 1.46
N LEU A 455 -21.80 8.58 1.92
CA LEU A 455 -22.62 9.21 2.97
C LEU A 455 -24.07 9.37 2.52
N ASN A 456 -24.30 9.82 1.28
CA ASN A 456 -25.63 9.91 0.69
C ASN A 456 -26.37 8.56 0.72
N ARG A 457 -25.66 7.47 0.45
CA ARG A 457 -26.24 6.13 0.52
C ARG A 457 -26.67 5.75 1.94
N VAL A 458 -25.88 6.12 2.96
CA VAL A 458 -26.25 5.95 4.37
C VAL A 458 -27.46 6.80 4.75
N PHE A 459 -27.47 8.07 4.37
CA PHE A 459 -28.58 8.99 4.68
C PHE A 459 -29.90 8.52 4.06
N ASN A 460 -29.87 8.06 2.81
CA ASN A 460 -31.04 7.52 2.13
C ASN A 460 -31.59 6.27 2.85
N MET A 461 -30.72 5.35 3.29
CA MET A 461 -31.15 4.18 4.05
C MET A 461 -31.81 4.56 5.37
N LYS A 462 -31.30 5.60 6.05
CA LYS A 462 -31.85 6.10 7.31
C LYS A 462 -33.19 6.79 7.13
N GLN A 463 -33.37 7.53 6.04
CA GLN A 463 -34.68 8.07 5.68
C GLN A 463 -35.69 6.97 5.34
N GLU A 464 -35.29 5.95 4.57
CA GLU A 464 -36.15 4.80 4.25
C GLU A 464 -36.60 4.06 5.53
N GLU A 465 -35.70 3.85 6.49
CA GLU A 465 -36.02 3.28 7.81
C GLU A 465 -37.07 4.12 8.55
N ALA A 466 -36.85 5.44 8.65
CA ALA A 466 -37.77 6.34 9.34
C ALA A 466 -39.17 6.38 8.71
N LEU A 467 -39.25 6.29 7.37
CA LEU A 467 -40.52 6.24 6.64
C LEU A 467 -41.29 4.93 6.83
N VAL A 468 -40.61 3.81 7.08
CA VAL A 468 -41.25 2.53 7.37
C VAL A 468 -41.75 2.45 8.82
N LEU A 469 -41.10 3.19 9.73
CA LEU A 469 -41.45 3.23 11.16
C LEU A 469 -42.52 4.29 11.52
N ALA A 470 -42.69 5.32 10.68
CA ALA A 470 -43.73 6.34 10.79
C ALA A 470 -45.08 5.85 10.22
#